data_AF-A0A1X1ZEL1-F1
#
_entry.id   AF-A0A1X1ZEL1-F1
#
_cell.length_a   1.000
_cell.length_b   1.000
_cell.length_c   1.000
_cell.angle_alpha   90.00
_cell.angle_beta   90.00
_cell.angle_gamma   90.00
#
_symmetry.space_group_name_H-M   'P 1'
#
loop_
_entity.id
_entity.type
_entity.pdbx_description
1 polymer ?
#
loop_
_entity_poly.entity_id
_entity_poly.type
_entity_poly.pdbx_seq_one_letter_code
_entity_poly.pdbx_strand_id
1 'polypeptide(L)'
;MGRWEVRYERVAGGDPAVAASINEVIDAEARGQVATYEPSATKTHPWTFRATGTLSFLPLTVSELFVGEYNTDMPNMPFHAVATRVFDKRSGILITWDNLFLDKSAGLVRLAEQTQQILPATYAPPRQGWQFGNEVAPLDINFKYWIPTAEGIELHFPDYQFGRGLAVITVPWARVADLIAPEFAGITDSDAPPAG
;
A
#
# COMPACT_ATOMS: atom_id res chain seq x y z
N MET A 1 28.74 -0.66 7.14
CA MET A 1 28.97 -0.40 5.70
C MET A 1 27.86 -1.11 4.94
N GLY A 2 27.24 -0.47 3.96
CA GLY A 2 26.17 -1.11 3.19
C GLY A 2 25.73 -0.28 2.00
N ARG A 3 24.76 -0.79 1.24
CA ARG A 3 24.28 -0.15 0.01
C ARG A 3 22.76 -0.03 0.01
N TRP A 4 22.29 1.16 -0.34
CA TRP A 4 20.91 1.44 -0.72
C TRP A 4 20.74 1.27 -2.23
N GLU A 5 19.67 0.63 -2.65
CA GLU A 5 19.24 0.56 -4.04
C GLU A 5 17.72 0.71 -4.08
N VAL A 6 17.23 1.75 -4.75
CA VAL A 6 15.80 1.94 -5.01
C VAL A 6 15.64 2.07 -6.52
N ARG A 7 14.85 1.17 -7.10
CA ARG A 7 14.44 1.20 -8.51
C ARG A 7 12.94 1.47 -8.52
N TYR A 8 12.47 2.35 -9.39
CA TYR A 8 11.06 2.69 -9.41
C TYR A 8 10.65 3.20 -10.79
N GLU A 9 9.36 3.14 -11.05
CA GLU A 9 8.79 3.52 -12.33
C GLU A 9 8.27 4.95 -12.28
N ARG A 10 8.09 5.57 -13.44
CA ARG A 10 7.55 6.93 -13.55
C ARG A 10 6.44 6.93 -14.58
N VAL A 11 5.41 7.74 -14.34
CA VAL A 11 4.30 7.92 -15.27
C VAL A 11 4.85 8.60 -16.53
N ALA A 12 4.50 8.02 -17.68
CA ALA A 12 4.79 8.57 -19.00
C ALA A 12 3.49 8.72 -19.81
N GLY A 13 3.42 9.76 -20.65
CA GLY A 13 2.23 10.09 -21.43
C GLY A 13 1.14 10.81 -20.62
N GLY A 14 -0.01 11.06 -21.26
CA GLY A 14 -1.11 11.82 -20.68
C GLY A 14 -0.85 13.33 -20.64
N ASP A 15 -1.56 14.04 -19.76
CA ASP A 15 -1.33 15.45 -19.50
C ASP A 15 0.04 15.65 -18.81
N PRO A 16 0.97 16.45 -19.39
CA PRO A 16 2.31 16.62 -18.84
C PRO A 16 2.34 17.23 -17.43
N ALA A 17 1.40 18.11 -17.09
CA ALA A 17 1.35 18.74 -15.77
C ALA A 17 0.88 17.72 -14.71
N VAL A 18 -0.10 16.89 -15.05
CA VAL A 18 -0.56 15.80 -14.18
C VAL A 18 0.55 14.76 -13.98
N ALA A 19 1.19 14.31 -15.06
CA ALA A 19 2.29 13.35 -14.98
C ALA A 19 3.47 13.89 -14.16
N ALA A 20 3.80 15.18 -14.30
CA ALA A 20 4.84 15.83 -13.49
C ALA A 20 4.48 15.85 -12.00
N SER A 21 3.25 16.22 -11.64
CA SER A 21 2.76 16.23 -10.26
C SER A 21 2.82 14.84 -9.60
N ILE A 22 2.38 13.80 -10.32
CA ILE A 22 2.45 12.42 -9.82
C ILE A 22 3.91 12.01 -9.62
N ASN A 23 4.76 12.25 -10.64
CA ASN A 23 6.16 11.84 -10.59
C ASN A 23 6.95 12.57 -9.50
N GLU A 24 6.61 13.81 -9.14
CA GLU A 24 7.25 14.50 -8.01
C GLU A 24 7.02 13.77 -6.68
N VAL A 25 5.80 13.25 -6.46
CA VAL A 25 5.46 12.49 -5.25
C VAL A 25 6.14 11.12 -5.27
N ILE A 26 6.20 10.46 -6.42
CA ILE A 26 6.93 9.20 -6.62
C ILE A 26 8.43 9.37 -6.30
N ASP A 27 9.05 10.41 -6.87
CA ASP A 27 10.46 10.73 -6.64
C ASP A 27 10.73 11.06 -5.15
N ALA A 28 9.75 11.67 -4.46
CA ALA A 28 9.82 11.90 -3.02
C ALA A 28 9.67 10.60 -2.20
N GLU A 29 8.76 9.71 -2.58
CA GLU A 29 8.56 8.41 -1.92
C GLU A 29 9.80 7.53 -2.05
N ALA A 30 10.39 7.43 -3.24
CA ALA A 30 11.62 6.68 -3.45
C ALA A 30 12.79 7.17 -2.57
N ARG A 31 12.90 8.49 -2.35
CA ARG A 31 13.85 9.06 -1.38
C ARG A 31 13.46 8.76 0.07
N GLY A 32 12.17 8.79 0.37
CA GLY A 32 11.59 8.45 1.67
C GLY A 32 11.86 7.02 2.10
N GLN A 33 11.90 6.06 1.17
CA GLN A 33 12.30 4.68 1.45
C GLN A 33 13.68 4.61 2.10
N VAL A 34 14.67 5.33 1.57
CA VAL A 34 16.02 5.37 2.16
C VAL A 34 16.02 6.08 3.50
N ALA A 35 15.43 7.27 3.57
CA ALA A 35 15.45 8.11 4.77
C ALA A 35 14.76 7.44 5.98
N THR A 36 13.75 6.60 5.75
CA THR A 36 13.03 5.87 6.80
C THR A 36 13.91 4.84 7.49
N TYR A 37 14.75 4.12 6.73
CA TYR A 37 15.54 3.00 7.26
C TYR A 37 16.99 3.36 7.59
N GLU A 38 17.50 4.46 7.04
CA GLU A 38 18.86 4.94 7.30
C GLU A 38 19.22 5.03 8.80
N PRO A 39 18.38 5.60 9.68
CA PRO A 39 18.71 5.72 11.10
C PRO A 39 18.87 4.37 11.82
N SER A 40 18.19 3.33 11.31
CA SER A 40 18.17 1.98 11.88
C SER A 40 19.21 1.06 11.24
N ALA A 41 19.91 1.50 10.20
CA ALA A 41 20.91 0.70 9.52
C ALA A 41 22.10 0.42 10.46
N THR A 42 22.53 -0.84 10.50
CA THR A 42 23.64 -1.26 11.34
C THR A 42 24.94 -0.59 10.91
N LYS A 43 25.72 -0.16 11.91
CA LYS A 43 27.02 0.50 11.70
C LYS A 43 28.19 -0.48 11.78
N THR A 44 27.95 -1.67 12.31
CA THR A 44 28.98 -2.68 12.62
C THR A 44 28.95 -3.90 11.71
N HIS A 45 27.83 -4.14 11.01
CA HIS A 45 27.68 -5.27 10.10
C HIS A 45 27.52 -4.82 8.63
N PRO A 46 27.86 -5.67 7.65
CA PRO A 46 27.49 -5.46 6.25
C PRO A 46 25.99 -5.57 6.05
N TRP A 47 25.39 -4.64 5.31
CA TRP A 47 23.95 -4.66 5.03
C TRP A 47 23.61 -4.24 3.60
N THR A 48 22.43 -4.64 3.13
CA THR A 48 21.82 -4.17 1.88
C THR A 48 20.39 -3.74 2.12
N PHE A 49 19.98 -2.67 1.45
CA PHE A 49 18.57 -2.36 1.25
C PHE A 49 18.28 -2.30 -0.25
N ARG A 50 17.26 -3.05 -0.68
CA ARG A 50 16.76 -2.99 -2.05
C ARG A 50 15.26 -2.75 -2.02
N ALA A 51 14.77 -1.77 -2.78
CA ALA A 51 13.35 -1.56 -3.00
C ALA A 51 13.04 -1.40 -4.48
N THR A 52 11.87 -1.90 -4.88
CA THR A 52 11.32 -1.76 -6.22
C THR A 52 9.94 -1.11 -6.13
N GLY A 53 9.76 0.03 -6.79
CA GLY A 53 8.48 0.67 -7.05
C GLY A 53 7.93 0.22 -8.41
N THR A 54 6.68 -0.22 -8.43
CA THR A 54 5.98 -0.68 -9.64
C THR A 54 4.68 0.07 -9.81
N LEU A 55 4.43 0.62 -11.00
CA LEU A 55 3.20 1.31 -11.33
C LEU A 55 2.11 0.34 -11.77
N SER A 56 0.89 0.60 -11.33
CA SER A 56 -0.34 -0.01 -11.82
C SER A 56 -1.32 1.05 -12.27
N PHE A 57 -2.13 0.71 -13.28
CA PHE A 57 -3.04 1.64 -13.94
C PHE A 57 -4.45 1.04 -13.97
N LEU A 58 -5.41 1.74 -13.38
CA LEU A 58 -6.85 1.49 -13.53
C LEU A 58 -7.53 2.68 -14.23
N PRO A 59 -8.76 2.57 -14.72
CA PRO A 59 -9.41 3.67 -15.45
C PRO A 59 -9.33 5.03 -14.74
N LEU A 60 -9.56 5.06 -13.42
CA LEU A 60 -9.51 6.28 -12.62
C LEU A 60 -8.14 6.57 -11.98
N THR A 61 -7.34 5.54 -11.68
CA THR A 61 -6.17 5.70 -10.81
C THR A 61 -4.86 5.25 -11.43
N VAL A 62 -3.78 5.94 -11.04
CA VAL A 62 -2.42 5.39 -11.11
C VAL A 62 -2.00 5.09 -9.70
N SER A 63 -1.41 3.92 -9.46
CA SER A 63 -0.86 3.59 -8.14
C SER A 63 0.57 3.15 -8.28
N GLU A 64 1.38 3.37 -7.26
CA GLU A 64 2.71 2.80 -7.15
C GLU A 64 2.82 2.01 -5.86
N LEU A 65 3.31 0.77 -5.98
CA LEU A 65 3.64 -0.10 -4.85
C LEU A 65 5.16 -0.25 -4.78
N PHE A 66 5.74 0.19 -3.66
CA PHE A 66 7.12 -0.09 -3.30
C PHE A 66 7.17 -1.32 -2.40
N VAL A 67 7.96 -2.32 -2.78
CA VAL A 67 8.34 -3.44 -1.91
C VAL A 67 9.85 -3.44 -1.75
N GLY A 68 10.32 -3.54 -0.51
CA GLY A 68 11.73 -3.56 -0.22
C GLY A 68 12.15 -4.61 0.81
N GLU A 69 13.44 -4.85 0.85
CA GLU A 69 14.09 -5.79 1.76
C GLU A 69 15.35 -5.13 2.32
N TYR A 70 15.41 -5.02 3.65
CA TYR A 70 16.63 -4.73 4.40
C TYR A 70 17.21 -6.05 4.91
N ASN A 71 18.48 -6.32 4.62
CA ASN A 71 19.14 -7.57 4.99
C ASN A 71 20.54 -7.33 5.57
N THR A 72 20.90 -8.12 6.58
CA THR A 72 22.20 -8.16 7.27
C THR A 72 22.34 -9.52 7.95
N ASP A 73 23.55 -9.91 8.32
CA ASP A 73 23.89 -11.15 9.04
C ASP A 73 23.41 -11.22 10.51
N MET A 74 22.46 -10.38 10.92
CA MET A 74 21.92 -10.34 12.28
C MET A 74 20.65 -11.20 12.42
N PRO A 75 20.28 -11.64 13.64
CA PRO A 75 19.03 -12.35 13.87
C PRO A 75 17.80 -11.55 13.40
N ASN A 76 16.72 -12.27 13.04
CA ASN A 76 15.47 -11.69 12.58
C ASN A 76 15.60 -10.85 11.29
N MET A 77 16.55 -11.19 10.43
CA MET A 77 16.68 -10.63 9.08
C MET A 77 16.30 -11.68 8.03
N PRO A 78 15.83 -11.26 6.84
CA PRO A 78 15.60 -9.88 6.42
C PRO A 78 14.37 -9.25 7.09
N PHE A 79 14.28 -7.92 6.96
CA PHE A 79 13.11 -7.09 7.27
C PHE A 79 12.50 -6.56 5.98
N HIS A 80 11.17 -6.63 5.84
CA HIS A 80 10.48 -6.19 4.63
C HIS A 80 9.86 -4.80 4.78
N ALA A 81 10.08 -3.97 3.77
CA ALA A 81 9.53 -2.64 3.64
C ALA A 81 8.38 -2.64 2.62
N VAL A 82 7.36 -1.80 2.88
CA VAL A 82 6.30 -1.55 1.92
C VAL A 82 5.88 -0.08 1.98
N ALA A 83 5.57 0.49 0.82
CA ALA A 83 4.86 1.75 0.73
C ALA A 83 3.97 1.77 -0.51
N THR A 84 2.93 2.59 -0.48
CA THR A 84 2.07 2.80 -1.64
C THR A 84 1.76 4.27 -1.85
N ARG A 85 1.41 4.60 -3.09
CA ARG A 85 0.79 5.87 -3.46
C ARG A 85 -0.33 5.59 -4.45
N VAL A 86 -1.46 6.28 -4.32
CA VAL A 86 -2.61 6.15 -5.21
C VAL A 86 -2.99 7.55 -5.67
N PHE A 87 -3.14 7.76 -6.96
CA PHE A 87 -3.39 9.07 -7.56
C PHE A 87 -4.63 9.04 -8.44
N ASP A 88 -5.40 10.13 -8.46
CA ASP A 88 -6.42 10.36 -9.47
C ASP A 88 -5.75 10.74 -10.80
N LYS A 89 -5.98 9.96 -11.87
CA LYS A 89 -5.42 10.21 -13.21
C LYS A 89 -5.82 11.55 -13.81
N ARG A 90 -6.97 12.10 -13.41
CA ARG A 90 -7.51 13.33 -14.00
C ARG A 90 -6.82 14.57 -13.48
N SER A 91 -6.37 14.53 -12.22
CA SER A 91 -5.92 15.71 -11.48
C SER A 91 -4.51 15.57 -10.90
N GLY A 92 -3.99 14.35 -10.76
CA GLY A 92 -2.70 14.07 -10.16
C GLY A 92 -2.68 14.18 -8.63
N ILE A 93 -3.84 14.40 -7.99
CA ILE A 93 -3.92 14.47 -6.53
C ILE A 93 -3.74 13.08 -5.92
N LEU A 94 -3.18 13.04 -4.72
CA LEU A 94 -3.09 11.82 -3.93
C LEU A 94 -4.48 11.45 -3.39
N ILE A 95 -4.87 10.19 -3.60
CA ILE A 95 -6.05 9.58 -2.99
C ILE A 95 -5.61 8.97 -1.66
N THR A 96 -6.23 9.41 -0.58
CA THR A 96 -6.02 8.93 0.79
C THR A 96 -7.35 8.55 1.41
N TRP A 97 -7.35 7.97 2.61
CA TRP A 97 -8.60 7.71 3.32
C TRP A 97 -9.41 8.96 3.65
N ASP A 98 -8.77 10.14 3.68
CA ASP A 98 -9.44 11.43 3.95
C ASP A 98 -10.33 11.90 2.80
N ASN A 99 -10.05 11.47 1.57
CA ASN A 99 -10.82 11.88 0.39
C ASN A 99 -11.50 10.70 -0.33
N LEU A 100 -11.00 9.47 -0.19
CA LEU A 100 -11.63 8.30 -0.80
C LEU A 100 -13.01 8.02 -0.18
N PHE A 101 -13.10 8.09 1.15
CA PHE A 101 -14.35 7.81 1.86
C PHE A 101 -15.11 9.11 2.14
N LEU A 102 -16.43 9.06 1.99
CA LEU A 102 -17.33 10.14 2.40
C LEU A 102 -17.21 10.43 3.91
N ASP A 103 -17.11 9.36 4.70
CA ASP A 103 -16.78 9.40 6.12
C ASP A 103 -15.57 8.48 6.35
N LYS A 104 -14.41 9.09 6.56
CA LYS A 104 -13.15 8.38 6.82
C LYS A 104 -13.26 7.42 8.00
N SER A 105 -13.90 7.83 9.10
CA SER A 105 -14.03 6.98 10.28
C SER A 105 -14.88 5.75 9.98
N ALA A 106 -15.99 5.91 9.27
CA ALA A 106 -16.81 4.79 8.83
C ALA A 106 -16.05 3.84 7.88
N GLY A 107 -15.28 4.40 6.95
CA GLY A 107 -14.41 3.64 6.04
C GLY A 107 -13.37 2.81 6.78
N LEU A 108 -12.62 3.41 7.72
CA LEU A 108 -11.61 2.71 8.52
C LEU A 108 -12.23 1.61 9.41
N VAL A 109 -13.42 1.83 9.96
CA VAL A 109 -14.17 0.80 10.70
C VAL A 109 -14.50 -0.38 9.78
N ARG A 110 -15.01 -0.11 8.57
CA ARG A 110 -15.33 -1.18 7.60
C ARG A 110 -14.08 -1.95 7.18
N LEU A 111 -12.96 -1.28 6.94
CA LEU A 111 -11.68 -1.93 6.62
C LEU A 111 -11.20 -2.84 7.76
N ALA A 112 -11.31 -2.38 9.01
CA ALA A 112 -10.97 -3.19 10.18
C ALA A 112 -11.83 -4.46 10.27
N GLU A 113 -13.15 -4.32 10.15
CA GLU A 113 -14.09 -5.45 10.17
C GLU A 113 -13.79 -6.46 9.06
N GLN A 114 -13.54 -5.97 7.83
CA GLN A 114 -13.22 -6.85 6.69
C GLN A 114 -11.86 -7.52 6.87
N THR A 115 -10.86 -6.82 7.42
CA THR A 115 -9.54 -7.41 7.72
C THR A 115 -9.65 -8.55 8.72
N GLN A 116 -10.42 -8.37 9.80
CA GLN A 116 -10.65 -9.40 10.81
C GLN A 116 -11.35 -10.65 10.24
N GLN A 117 -12.16 -10.49 9.19
CA GLN A 117 -12.86 -11.60 8.52
C GLN A 117 -11.97 -12.30 7.49
N ILE A 118 -11.25 -11.53 6.67
CA ILE A 118 -10.52 -12.06 5.51
C ILE A 118 -9.17 -12.65 5.93
N LEU A 119 -8.41 -11.94 6.77
CA LEU A 119 -7.04 -12.32 7.08
C LEU A 119 -6.92 -13.75 7.65
N PRO A 120 -7.76 -14.22 8.59
CA PRO A 120 -7.67 -15.59 9.10
C PRO A 120 -8.10 -16.67 8.10
N ALA A 121 -8.84 -16.30 7.05
CA ALA A 121 -9.20 -17.21 5.96
C ALA A 121 -8.08 -17.32 4.91
N THR A 122 -7.26 -16.27 4.76
CA THR A 122 -6.13 -16.22 3.82
C THR A 122 -4.83 -16.74 4.43
N TYR A 123 -4.58 -16.44 5.71
CA TYR A 123 -3.34 -16.74 6.40
C TYR A 123 -3.59 -17.57 7.66
N ALA A 124 -2.72 -18.56 7.90
CA ALA A 124 -2.70 -19.26 9.16
C ALA A 124 -2.30 -18.31 10.30
N PRO A 125 -2.87 -18.45 11.51
CA PRO A 125 -2.49 -17.61 12.63
C PRO A 125 -1.00 -17.81 12.98
N PRO A 126 -0.28 -16.76 13.41
CA PRO A 126 1.15 -16.84 13.70
C PRO A 126 1.52 -17.84 14.81
N ARG A 127 0.57 -18.08 15.73
CA ARG A 127 0.68 -19.04 16.83
C ARG A 127 -0.70 -19.51 17.27
N GLN A 128 -0.75 -20.66 17.93
CA GLN A 128 -1.98 -21.17 18.53
C GLN A 128 -2.57 -20.17 19.53
N GLY A 129 -3.87 -19.93 19.44
CA GLY A 129 -4.59 -18.99 20.33
C GLY A 129 -4.29 -17.52 20.05
N TRP A 130 -3.63 -17.18 18.93
CA TRP A 130 -3.47 -15.79 18.52
C TRP A 130 -4.83 -15.13 18.24
N GLN A 131 -4.93 -13.88 18.67
CA GLN A 131 -6.08 -13.00 18.43
C GLN A 131 -5.55 -11.65 17.96
N PHE A 132 -6.38 -10.93 17.22
CA PHE A 132 -6.09 -9.57 16.84
C PHE A 132 -5.97 -8.65 18.06
N GLY A 133 -4.91 -7.84 18.08
CA GLY A 133 -4.73 -6.70 18.97
C GLY A 133 -5.02 -5.37 18.27
N ASN A 134 -4.20 -4.36 18.59
CA ASN A 134 -4.36 -3.00 18.07
C ASN A 134 -4.03 -2.88 16.57
N GLU A 135 -3.40 -3.88 15.97
CA GLU A 135 -3.00 -3.92 14.56
C GLU A 135 -4.18 -3.91 13.57
N VAL A 136 -5.42 -4.12 14.04
CA VAL A 136 -6.67 -3.96 13.27
C VAL A 136 -7.54 -2.82 13.77
N ALA A 137 -7.08 -2.01 14.73
CA ALA A 137 -7.86 -0.84 15.15
C ALA A 137 -8.13 0.07 13.94
N PRO A 138 -9.30 0.74 13.88
CA PRO A 138 -9.71 1.60 12.75
C PRO A 138 -8.93 2.91 12.74
N LEU A 139 -7.62 2.81 12.48
CA LEU A 139 -6.64 3.89 12.48
C LEU A 139 -5.94 3.91 11.12
N ASP A 140 -5.66 5.10 10.60
CA ASP A 140 -4.94 5.28 9.32
C ASP A 140 -3.69 4.42 9.21
N ILE A 141 -2.89 4.38 10.28
CA ILE A 141 -1.59 3.71 10.27
C ILE A 141 -1.71 2.21 10.01
N ASN A 142 -2.82 1.58 10.42
CA ASN A 142 -3.03 0.13 10.28
C ASN A 142 -3.45 -0.26 8.86
N PHE A 143 -3.94 0.70 8.06
CA PHE A 143 -4.40 0.50 6.69
C PHE A 143 -3.68 1.45 5.73
N LYS A 144 -2.48 1.94 6.10
CA LYS A 144 -1.79 3.01 5.38
C LYS A 144 -1.40 2.60 3.96
N TYR A 145 -1.05 1.34 3.74
CA TYR A 145 -0.52 0.87 2.47
C TYR A 145 -1.60 0.08 1.74
N TRP A 146 -2.06 0.67 0.66
CA TRP A 146 -3.10 0.10 -0.18
C TRP A 146 -2.92 0.53 -1.63
N ILE A 147 -3.46 -0.29 -2.53
CA ILE A 147 -3.69 0.05 -3.93
C ILE A 147 -5.10 -0.43 -4.33
N PRO A 148 -5.79 0.27 -5.24
CA PRO A 148 -7.00 -0.25 -5.87
C PRO A 148 -6.63 -1.34 -6.88
N THR A 149 -7.46 -2.38 -6.95
CA THR A 149 -7.46 -3.40 -8.01
C THR A 149 -8.85 -3.48 -8.64
N ALA A 150 -9.03 -4.31 -9.66
CA ALA A 150 -10.35 -4.53 -10.25
C ALA A 150 -11.34 -5.17 -9.26
N GLU A 151 -10.84 -5.95 -8.30
CA GLU A 151 -11.62 -6.71 -7.32
C GLU A 151 -11.92 -5.92 -6.05
N GLY A 152 -11.03 -5.01 -5.65
CA GLY A 152 -11.18 -4.28 -4.39
C GLY A 152 -10.01 -3.40 -4.00
N ILE A 153 -9.97 -3.09 -2.70
CA ILE A 153 -8.84 -2.44 -2.05
C ILE A 153 -7.85 -3.54 -1.63
N GLU A 154 -6.71 -3.63 -2.32
CA GLU A 154 -5.60 -4.47 -1.88
C GLU A 154 -4.84 -3.75 -0.77
N LEU A 155 -4.88 -4.29 0.44
CA LEU A 155 -4.19 -3.81 1.63
C LEU A 155 -2.88 -4.57 1.79
N HIS A 156 -1.78 -3.85 1.94
CA HIS A 156 -0.46 -4.41 2.23
C HIS A 156 -0.08 -4.10 3.67
N PHE A 157 0.24 -5.14 4.43
CA PHE A 157 0.65 -4.98 5.82
C PHE A 157 2.17 -5.13 5.93
N PRO A 158 2.87 -4.14 6.54
CA PRO A 158 4.31 -4.21 6.76
C PRO A 158 4.67 -5.40 7.65
N ASP A 159 5.95 -5.78 7.58
CA ASP A 159 6.53 -6.80 8.43
C ASP A 159 6.19 -6.51 9.90
N TYR A 160 5.89 -7.57 10.65
CA TYR A 160 5.46 -7.55 12.05
C TYR A 160 4.04 -7.07 12.37
N GLN A 161 3.27 -6.49 11.44
CA GLN A 161 1.88 -6.12 11.76
C GLN A 161 1.02 -7.36 12.09
N PHE A 162 1.15 -8.43 11.29
CA PHE A 162 0.46 -9.71 11.51
C PHE A 162 1.41 -10.91 11.64
N GLY A 163 2.66 -10.65 12.00
CA GLY A 163 3.74 -11.65 11.98
C GLY A 163 4.79 -11.32 10.93
N ARG A 164 5.67 -12.29 10.65
CA ARG A 164 6.80 -12.11 9.74
C ARG A 164 6.33 -12.05 8.28
N GLY A 165 6.94 -11.17 7.49
CA GLY A 165 6.65 -11.00 6.06
C GLY A 165 5.53 -10.00 5.79
N LEU A 166 5.23 -9.81 4.51
CA LEU A 166 4.19 -8.88 4.05
C LEU A 166 2.88 -9.65 3.83
N ALA A 167 1.91 -9.44 4.71
CA ALA A 167 0.56 -9.96 4.49
C ALA A 167 -0.19 -9.04 3.52
N VAL A 168 -0.97 -9.64 2.63
CA VAL A 168 -1.76 -8.93 1.62
C VAL A 168 -3.18 -9.50 1.60
N ILE A 169 -4.18 -8.63 1.67
CA ILE A 169 -5.57 -9.03 1.49
C ILE A 169 -6.27 -8.06 0.56
N THR A 170 -7.33 -8.52 -0.09
CA THR A 170 -8.19 -7.65 -0.90
C THR A 170 -9.54 -7.51 -0.21
N VAL A 171 -9.92 -6.29 0.17
CA VAL A 171 -11.27 -5.96 0.62
C VAL A 171 -12.14 -5.70 -0.61
N PRO A 172 -13.13 -6.54 -0.93
CA PRO A 172 -13.89 -6.41 -2.17
C PRO A 172 -14.63 -5.08 -2.27
N TRP A 173 -14.71 -4.47 -3.46
CA TRP A 173 -15.44 -3.20 -3.64
C TRP A 173 -16.87 -3.25 -3.13
N ALA A 174 -17.57 -4.38 -3.33
CA ALA A 174 -18.93 -4.60 -2.84
C ALA A 174 -19.09 -4.47 -1.31
N ARG A 175 -17.99 -4.48 -0.55
CA ARG A 175 -17.98 -4.32 0.92
C ARG A 175 -17.76 -2.89 1.38
N VAL A 176 -17.38 -1.97 0.48
CA VAL A 176 -17.00 -0.59 0.83
C VAL A 176 -17.57 0.46 -0.12
N ALA A 177 -18.14 0.06 -1.26
CA ALA A 177 -18.62 0.96 -2.32
C ALA A 177 -19.65 1.99 -1.81
N ASP A 178 -20.47 1.62 -0.81
CA ASP A 178 -21.45 2.50 -0.16
C ASP A 178 -20.80 3.68 0.59
N LEU A 179 -19.51 3.60 0.87
CA LEU A 179 -18.75 4.61 1.64
C LEU A 179 -17.83 5.45 0.74
N ILE A 180 -17.68 5.11 -0.53
CA ILE A 180 -16.79 5.83 -1.46
C ILE A 180 -17.40 7.19 -1.82
N ALA A 181 -16.58 8.24 -1.75
CA ALA A 181 -16.98 9.58 -2.14
C ALA A 181 -17.40 9.61 -3.62
N PRO A 182 -18.51 10.27 -3.99
CA PRO A 182 -19.07 10.20 -5.35
C PRO A 182 -18.08 10.55 -6.47
N GLU A 183 -17.16 11.49 -6.22
CA GLU A 183 -16.11 11.90 -7.16
C GLU A 183 -15.11 10.79 -7.52
N PHE A 184 -15.02 9.76 -6.66
CA PHE A 184 -14.18 8.58 -6.83
C PHE A 184 -14.96 7.29 -7.05
N ALA A 185 -16.29 7.34 -7.23
CA ALA A 185 -17.11 6.13 -7.42
C ALA A 185 -16.60 5.22 -8.54
N GLY A 186 -16.04 5.79 -9.62
CA GLY A 186 -15.44 5.04 -10.72
C GLY A 186 -14.17 4.24 -10.37
N ILE A 187 -13.65 4.35 -9.14
CA ILE A 187 -12.54 3.50 -8.66
C ILE A 187 -12.96 2.04 -8.52
N THR A 188 -14.26 1.77 -8.37
CA THR A 188 -14.81 0.42 -8.25
C THR A 188 -15.06 -0.25 -9.59
N ASP A 189 -14.92 0.49 -10.69
CA ASP A 189 -15.17 -0.02 -12.03
C ASP A 189 -14.00 -0.93 -12.43
N SER A 190 -14.30 -2.19 -12.73
CA SER A 190 -13.35 -3.06 -13.41
C SER A 190 -13.36 -2.74 -14.90
N ASP A 191 -12.19 -2.83 -15.53
CA ASP A 191 -12.04 -2.74 -16.98
C ASP A 191 -12.55 -4.06 -17.61
N ALA A 192 -13.83 -4.38 -17.41
CA ALA A 192 -14.48 -5.47 -18.11
C ALA A 192 -14.86 -4.95 -19.51
N PRO A 193 -14.37 -5.56 -20.61
CA PRO A 193 -14.88 -5.22 -21.93
C PRO A 193 -16.40 -5.46 -21.94
N PRO A 194 -17.19 -4.61 -22.62
CA PRO A 194 -18.63 -4.82 -22.70
C PRO A 194 -18.90 -6.22 -23.26
N ALA A 195 -19.75 -6.98 -22.57
CA ALA A 195 -20.27 -8.24 -23.10
C ALA A 195 -20.95 -7.93 -24.44
N GLY A 196 -20.39 -8.49 -25.53
CA GLY A 196 -20.95 -8.38 -26.88
C GLY A 196 -22.19 -9.23 -27.07
#